data_AF-A0AAV0BTI0-F1
#
_entry.id   AF-A0AAV0BTI0-F1
#
_cell.length_a   1.000
_cell.length_b   1.000
_cell.length_c   1.000
_cell.angle_alpha   90.00
_cell.angle_beta   90.00
_cell.angle_gamma   90.00
#
_symmetry.space_group_name_H-M   'P 1'
#
loop_
_entity.id
_entity.type
_entity.pdbx_description
1 polymer ?
#
loop_
_entity_poly.entity_id
_entity_poly.type
_entity_poly.pdbx_seq_one_letter_code
_entity_poly.pdbx_strand_id
1 'polypeptide(L)'
;MSKSSPSVQSRILITDSPQAIQSKITLAVADSIKFVTYNPINKPGISNLLDIYCSITGEEESLSKRFEGRMADELKNQVGQDCLRMRE
;
A
#
# COMPACT_ATOMS: atom_id res chain seq x y z
N MET A 1 5.32 -0.53 10.36
CA MET A 1 4.01 -0.77 11.01
C MET A 1 4.24 -1.26 12.44
N SER A 2 3.52 -0.76 13.44
CA SER A 2 3.59 -1.27 14.82
C SER A 2 2.21 -1.41 15.45
N LYS A 3 1.94 -2.56 16.07
CA LYS A 3 0.67 -2.81 16.79
C LYS A 3 0.50 -1.88 17.99
N SER A 4 1.60 -1.48 18.63
CA SER A 4 1.59 -0.59 19.80
C SER A 4 1.42 0.89 19.45
N SER A 5 1.41 1.25 18.17
CA SER A 5 1.21 2.63 17.75
C SER A 5 -0.17 3.14 18.17
N PRO A 6 -0.26 4.32 18.80
CA PRO A 6 -1.54 4.90 19.22
C PRO A 6 -2.42 5.26 18.01
N SER A 7 -1.82 5.55 16.85
CA SER A 7 -2.56 5.83 15.63
C SER A 7 -3.12 4.54 15.01
N VAL A 8 -4.45 4.44 14.96
CA VAL A 8 -5.14 3.32 14.29
C VAL A 8 -4.86 3.30 12.78
N GLN A 9 -4.52 4.45 12.18
CA GLN A 9 -4.17 4.56 10.76
C GLN A 9 -2.80 3.97 10.42
N SER A 10 -1.94 3.75 11.42
CA SER A 10 -0.59 3.22 11.19
C SER A 10 -0.52 1.71 10.96
N ARG A 11 -1.67 1.02 10.95
CA ARG A 11 -1.79 -0.42 10.79
C ARG A 11 -3.10 -0.84 10.14
N ILE A 12 -3.05 -1.93 9.41
CA ILE A 12 -4.22 -2.65 8.91
C ILE A 12 -4.35 -3.92 9.76
N LEU A 13 -5.52 -4.15 10.33
CA LEU A 13 -5.85 -5.37 11.06
C LEU A 13 -6.63 -6.30 10.14
N ILE A 14 -6.40 -7.60 10.26
CA ILE A 14 -7.15 -8.63 9.51
C ILE A 14 -8.66 -8.56 9.83
N THR A 15 -8.99 -8.04 11.03
CA THR A 15 -10.36 -7.84 11.51
C THR A 15 -10.97 -6.48 11.12
N ASP A 16 -10.23 -5.59 10.45
CA ASP A 16 -10.77 -4.30 10.02
C ASP A 16 -11.95 -4.50 9.05
N SER A 17 -12.95 -3.63 9.06
CA SER A 17 -14.02 -3.67 8.04
C SER A 17 -13.47 -3.30 6.65
N PRO A 18 -14.14 -3.71 5.56
CA PRO A 18 -13.71 -3.33 4.22
C PRO A 18 -13.50 -1.82 4.04
N GLN A 19 -14.41 -1.02 4.60
CA GLN A 19 -14.36 0.45 4.56
C GLN A 19 -13.16 0.99 5.35
N ALA A 20 -12.84 0.38 6.50
CA ALA A 20 -11.69 0.78 7.30
C ALA A 20 -10.37 0.49 6.58
N ILE A 21 -10.24 -0.68 5.93
CA ILE A 21 -9.06 -1.03 5.13
C ILE A 21 -8.87 -0.01 4.02
N GLN A 22 -9.91 0.25 3.22
CA GLN A 22 -9.84 1.19 2.11
C GLN A 22 -9.46 2.60 2.58
N SER A 23 -10.12 3.12 3.62
CA SER A 23 -9.83 4.44 4.18
C SER A 23 -8.38 4.56 4.66
N LYS A 24 -7.86 3.54 5.36
CA LYS A 24 -6.47 3.53 5.86
C LYS A 24 -5.45 3.56 4.72
N ILE A 25 -5.70 2.84 3.62
CA ILE A 25 -4.80 2.84 2.46
C ILE A 25 -4.86 4.17 1.71
N THR A 26 -6.04 4.72 1.47
CA THR A 26 -6.18 6.03 0.81
C THR A 26 -5.47 7.13 1.59
N LEU A 27 -5.64 7.14 2.91
CA LEU A 27 -5.02 8.11 3.83
C LEU A 27 -3.54 7.83 4.12
N ALA A 28 -2.98 6.72 3.64
CA ALA A 28 -1.58 6.40 3.85
C ALA A 28 -0.72 7.57 3.35
N VAL A 29 0.15 8.08 4.22
CA VAL A 29 1.06 9.16 3.87
C VAL A 29 2.02 8.61 2.81
N ALA A 30 1.95 9.18 1.62
CA ALA A 30 2.86 8.86 0.52
C ALA A 30 3.96 9.92 0.42
N ASP A 31 4.99 9.60 -0.35
CA ASP A 31 6.11 10.48 -0.59
C ASP A 31 5.67 11.70 -1.44
N SER A 32 6.43 12.79 -1.38
CA SER A 32 6.14 14.04 -2.11
C SER A 32 6.18 13.89 -3.65
N ILE A 33 6.75 12.79 -4.15
CA ILE A 33 6.86 12.48 -5.57
C ILE A 33 5.64 11.66 -5.98
N LYS A 34 4.85 12.19 -6.91
CA LYS A 34 3.56 11.63 -7.34
C LYS A 34 3.65 10.29 -8.07
N PHE A 35 4.81 9.98 -8.66
CA PHE A 35 4.99 8.79 -9.49
C PHE A 35 5.53 7.61 -8.69
N VAL A 36 4.94 6.44 -8.97
CA VAL A 36 5.38 5.19 -8.37
C VAL A 36 6.75 4.80 -8.90
N THR A 37 7.67 4.55 -7.98
CA THR A 37 9.02 4.03 -8.23
C THR A 37 9.45 3.30 -6.98
N TYR A 38 10.03 2.11 -7.14
CA TYR A 38 10.60 1.39 -6.02
C TYR A 38 11.92 2.04 -5.60
N ASN A 39 11.92 2.70 -4.44
CA ASN A 39 13.12 3.29 -3.84
C ASN A 39 12.93 3.33 -2.32
N PRO A 40 13.31 2.28 -1.58
CA PRO A 40 13.04 2.20 -0.14
C PRO A 40 13.76 3.26 0.68
N ILE A 41 14.83 3.87 0.14
CA ILE A 41 15.60 4.92 0.82
C ILE A 41 14.92 6.30 0.65
N ASN A 42 14.57 6.67 -0.59
CA ASN A 42 14.05 8.02 -0.90
C ASN A 42 12.52 8.07 -0.97
N LYS A 43 11.86 6.93 -1.17
CA LYS A 43 10.41 6.77 -1.29
C LYS A 43 9.90 5.61 -0.41
N PRO A 44 10.12 5.66 0.91
CA PRO A 44 9.75 4.57 1.81
C PRO A 44 8.23 4.31 1.83
N GLY A 45 7.40 5.35 1.64
CA GLY A 45 5.94 5.21 1.64
C GLY A 45 5.44 4.41 0.43
N ILE A 46 5.87 4.80 -0.78
CA ILE A 46 5.53 4.11 -2.02
C ILE A 46 6.12 2.70 -2.05
N SER A 47 7.37 2.54 -1.60
CA SER A 47 8.04 1.23 -1.59
C SER A 47 7.32 0.25 -0.66
N ASN A 48 6.90 0.71 0.53
CA ASN A 48 6.12 -0.11 1.45
C ASN A 48 4.74 -0.50 0.87
N LEU A 49 4.08 0.38 0.11
CA LEU A 49 2.83 0.01 -0.57
C LEU A 49 3.03 -1.04 -1.67
N LEU A 50 4.15 -0.95 -2.40
CA LEU A 50 4.55 -1.98 -3.37
C LEU A 50 4.84 -3.31 -2.68
N ASP A 51 5.58 -3.31 -1.57
CA ASP A 51 5.88 -4.52 -0.81
C ASP A 51 4.61 -5.22 -0.30
N ILE A 52 3.64 -4.44 0.18
CA ILE A 52 2.32 -4.98 0.60
C ILE A 52 1.60 -5.60 -0.61
N TYR A 53 1.58 -4.91 -1.75
CA TYR A 53 0.99 -5.47 -2.97
C TYR A 53 1.64 -6.80 -3.34
N CYS A 54 2.98 -6.86 -3.44
CA CYS A 54 3.73 -8.08 -3.80
C CYS A 54 3.35 -9.24 -2.86
N SER A 55 3.27 -8.93 -1.56
CA SER A 55 2.97 -9.92 -0.52
C SER A 55 1.57 -10.52 -0.64
N ILE A 56 0.60 -9.77 -1.19
CA ILE A 56 -0.78 -10.23 -1.36
C ILE A 56 -0.95 -10.97 -2.70
N THR A 57 -0.35 -10.46 -3.77
CA THR A 57 -0.54 -10.99 -5.12
C THR A 57 0.42 -12.14 -5.46
N GLY A 58 1.52 -12.26 -4.75
CA GLY A 58 2.60 -13.19 -5.08
C GLY A 58 3.38 -12.79 -6.34
N GLU A 59 3.18 -11.57 -6.86
CA GLU A 59 3.94 -11.04 -8.00
C GLU A 59 5.35 -10.60 -7.55
N GLU A 60 6.38 -11.04 -8.28
CA GLU A 60 7.77 -10.58 -8.08
C GLU A 60 8.08 -9.28 -8.86
N GLU A 61 9.23 -8.64 -8.53
CA GLU A 61 9.91 -7.38 -8.94
C GLU A 61 9.40 -6.57 -10.16
N SER A 62 8.76 -7.21 -11.12
CA SER A 62 8.02 -6.62 -12.25
C SER A 62 7.00 -5.53 -11.87
N LEU A 63 6.65 -5.43 -10.59
CA LEU A 63 5.75 -4.43 -10.05
C LEU A 63 6.23 -2.99 -10.15
N SER A 64 7.55 -2.81 -10.06
CA SER A 64 8.17 -1.55 -10.41
C SER A 64 7.77 -1.11 -11.82
N LYS A 65 7.71 -2.03 -12.79
CA LYS A 65 7.38 -1.76 -14.20
C LYS A 65 5.89 -1.53 -14.44
N ARG A 66 5.01 -2.31 -13.79
CA ARG A 66 3.55 -2.19 -14.00
C ARG A 66 3.01 -0.83 -13.56
N PHE A 67 3.53 -0.32 -12.45
CA PHE A 67 3.15 0.98 -11.90
C PHE A 67 4.16 2.09 -12.21
N GLU A 68 5.27 1.80 -12.88
CA GLU A 68 6.29 2.80 -13.19
C GLU A 68 5.67 4.00 -13.90
N GLY A 69 5.91 5.20 -13.38
CA GLY A 69 5.37 6.43 -13.95
C GLY A 69 3.86 6.63 -13.76
N ARG A 70 3.14 5.71 -13.11
CA ARG A 70 1.75 5.91 -12.70
C ARG A 70 1.64 6.73 -11.42
N MET A 71 0.44 7.24 -11.17
CA MET A 71 0.15 8.02 -9.97
C MET A 71 0.09 7.13 -8.73
N ALA A 72 0.63 7.60 -7.61
CA ALA A 72 0.59 6.88 -6.33
C ALA A 72 -0.84 6.54 -5.87
N ASP A 73 -1.84 7.34 -6.25
CA ASP A 73 -3.25 7.07 -5.95
C ASP A 73 -3.77 5.80 -6.63
N GLU A 74 -3.28 5.48 -7.84
CA GLU A 74 -3.63 4.23 -8.53
C GLU A 74 -3.10 3.03 -7.75
N LEU A 75 -1.85 3.11 -7.27
CA LEU A 75 -1.26 2.07 -6.43
C LEU A 75 -2.04 1.88 -5.12
N LYS A 76 -2.40 2.97 -4.44
CA LYS A 76 -3.20 2.93 -3.21
C LYS A 76 -4.55 2.24 -3.44
N ASN A 77 -5.26 2.61 -4.49
CA ASN A 77 -6.56 2.01 -4.80
C ASN A 77 -6.42 0.51 -5.06
N GLN A 78 -5.40 0.11 -5.82
CA GLN A 78 -5.15 -1.29 -6.12
C GLN A 78 -4.81 -2.10 -4.85
N VAL A 79 -3.86 -1.63 -4.03
CA VAL A 79 -3.50 -2.30 -2.77
C VAL A 79 -4.72 -2.44 -1.85
N GLY A 80 -5.58 -1.41 -1.82
CA GLY A 80 -6.84 -1.44 -1.08
C GLY A 80 -7.74 -2.59 -1.52
N GLN A 81 -7.94 -2.75 -2.84
CA GLN A 81 -8.74 -3.85 -3.39
C GLN A 81 -8.12 -5.22 -3.13
N ASP A 82 -6.80 -5.35 -3.25
CA ASP A 82 -6.12 -6.63 -3.03
C ASP A 82 -6.19 -7.07 -1.56
N CYS A 83 -6.08 -6.13 -0.62
CA CYS A 83 -6.31 -6.39 0.81
C CYS A 83 -7.73 -6.91 1.08
N LEU A 84 -8.73 -6.44 0.33
CA LEU A 84 -10.11 -6.91 0.49
C LEU A 84 -10.29 -8.32 -0.07
N ARG A 85 -9.69 -8.61 -1.23
CA ARG A 85 -9.76 -9.94 -1.85
C ARG A 85 -9.17 -11.03 -0.97
N MET A 86 -8.11 -10.72 -0.22
CA MET A 86 -7.44 -11.68 0.66
C MET A 86 -8.30 -12.15 1.86
N ARG A 87 -9.46 -11.52 2.10
CA ARG A 87 -10.36 -11.85 3.20
C ARG A 87 -11.51 -12.79 2.80
N GLU A 88 -11.69 -13.01 1.51
CA GLU A 88 -12.66 -13.97 0.95
C GLU A 88 -12.02 -15.35 0.83
#